data_AF-A0A4Q5UG32-F1
#
_entry.id   AF-A0A4Q5UG32-F1
#
_cell.length_a   1.000
_cell.length_b   1.000
_cell.length_c   1.000
_cell.angle_alpha   90.00
_cell.angle_beta   90.00
_cell.angle_gamma   90.00
#
_symmetry.space_group_name_H-M   'P 1'
#
loop_
_entity.id
_entity.type
_entity.pdbx_description
1 polymer ?
#
loop_
_entity_poly.entity_id
_entity_poly.type
_entity_poly.pdbx_seq_one_letter_code
_entity_poly.pdbx_strand_id
1 'polypeptide(L)'
;MKHLVPLLTLSLFLAFSCKNKETSFEVLPRDTTIVAKNSFSTLFFDSTQLETFMTGETLSDSLTERIRSFYNSRNFQYAWFDSTGLAEQAHSFLNMQSQFISYARDSSLYNPVLGQLLDSISSRPDTLAYKVATGDRLKYELLLTEYFFRYALKAYQGDNKLDAQDLGWFIPRKKVNPTALLDSMIGSKGANAYEPVSRQYNLLKAELLKYYSFEKQGKWDSISIDKPAYKLGEKAAAIRQVKARLALTGDLAIPDTTTVFDSTLFSAVKHFQR
;
A
#
# COMPACT_ATOMS: atom_id res chain seq x y z
N MET A 1 23.95 -45.03 -73.05
CA MET A 1 23.35 -43.70 -72.77
C MET A 1 23.01 -43.70 -71.27
N LYS A 2 23.79 -42.99 -70.44
CA LYS A 2 23.44 -41.67 -69.84
C LYS A 2 22.30 -41.83 -68.80
N HIS A 3 22.37 -41.58 -67.49
CA HIS A 3 23.27 -40.85 -66.55
C HIS A 3 23.09 -41.48 -65.14
N LEU A 4 24.10 -41.70 -64.30
CA LEU A 4 24.83 -40.77 -63.40
C LEU A 4 23.94 -40.07 -62.33
N VAL A 5 23.95 -40.64 -61.11
CA VAL A 5 23.78 -39.96 -59.79
C VAL A 5 25.05 -39.10 -59.53
N PRO A 6 25.15 -38.07 -58.64
CA PRO A 6 24.24 -37.45 -57.65
C PRO A 6 24.17 -35.90 -57.75
N LEU A 7 23.35 -35.21 -56.94
CA LEU A 7 23.86 -34.14 -56.05
C LEU A 7 22.80 -33.70 -55.03
N LEU A 8 23.06 -34.12 -53.80
CA LEU A 8 22.46 -33.68 -52.56
C LEU A 8 22.97 -32.27 -52.22
N THR A 9 22.31 -31.22 -52.68
CA THR A 9 22.52 -29.85 -52.15
C THR A 9 21.30 -28.98 -52.44
N LEU A 10 20.43 -28.75 -51.46
CA LEU A 10 19.77 -27.45 -51.38
C LEU A 10 19.43 -27.08 -49.94
N SER A 11 20.19 -26.09 -49.47
CA SER A 11 19.87 -25.10 -48.45
C SER A 11 19.42 -25.59 -47.09
N LEU A 12 20.45 -25.87 -46.28
CA LEU A 12 20.57 -25.50 -44.88
C LEU A 12 20.02 -24.07 -44.64
N PHE A 13 18.70 -23.93 -44.46
CA PHE A 13 18.10 -22.69 -43.96
C PHE A 13 18.43 -22.57 -42.48
N LEU A 14 19.60 -21.98 -42.23
CA LEU A 14 19.86 -20.99 -41.19
C LEU A 14 18.86 -21.02 -40.03
N ALA A 15 19.09 -21.92 -39.08
CA ALA A 15 18.66 -21.72 -37.71
C ALA A 15 19.45 -20.56 -37.08
N PHE A 16 19.22 -19.34 -37.58
CA PHE A 16 19.46 -18.13 -36.79
C PHE A 16 18.32 -18.04 -35.78
N SER A 17 18.39 -18.90 -34.77
CA SER A 17 17.71 -18.65 -33.51
C SER A 17 18.37 -17.40 -32.94
N CYS A 18 17.68 -16.26 -33.07
CA CYS A 18 17.98 -15.09 -32.26
C CYS A 18 17.97 -15.53 -30.80
N LYS A 19 19.15 -15.69 -30.21
CA LYS A 19 19.31 -15.61 -28.75
C LYS A 19 18.99 -14.17 -28.36
N ASN A 20 17.69 -13.86 -28.25
CA ASN A 20 17.28 -12.80 -27.36
C ASN A 20 17.76 -13.24 -25.98
N LYS A 21 18.87 -12.64 -25.55
CA LYS A 21 19.37 -12.78 -24.20
C LYS A 21 18.36 -12.01 -23.36
N GLU A 22 17.25 -12.66 -23.00
CA GLU A 22 16.40 -12.15 -21.94
C GLU A 22 17.32 -11.94 -20.75
N THR A 23 17.46 -10.69 -20.33
CA THR A 23 18.15 -10.34 -19.10
C THR A 23 17.47 -11.11 -17.98
N SER A 24 18.16 -12.14 -17.47
CA SER A 24 17.71 -12.93 -16.33
C SER A 24 17.44 -11.99 -15.17
N PHE A 25 16.33 -12.19 -14.47
CA PHE A 25 15.95 -11.39 -13.32
C PHE A 25 17.02 -11.50 -12.22
N GLU A 26 17.45 -10.35 -11.68
CA GLU A 26 18.48 -10.32 -10.63
C GLU A 26 17.83 -10.30 -9.25
N VAL A 27 18.09 -11.32 -8.45
CA VAL A 27 17.57 -11.42 -7.08
C VAL A 27 18.27 -10.40 -6.18
N LEU A 28 17.49 -9.50 -5.56
CA LEU A 28 18.04 -8.52 -4.64
C LEU A 28 18.73 -9.18 -3.43
N PRO A 29 19.82 -8.59 -2.92
CA PRO A 29 20.47 -9.06 -1.70
C PRO A 29 19.59 -8.84 -0.47
N ARG A 30 19.88 -9.57 0.60
CA ARG A 30 19.19 -9.45 1.88
C ARG A 30 19.44 -8.08 2.52
N ASP A 31 18.38 -7.33 2.81
CA ASP A 31 18.46 -6.04 3.51
C ASP A 31 18.49 -6.26 5.03
N THR A 32 19.69 -6.41 5.60
CA THR A 32 19.87 -6.62 7.04
C THR A 32 19.61 -5.37 7.89
N THR A 33 19.29 -4.21 7.28
CA THR A 33 18.95 -2.98 8.03
C THR A 33 17.55 -3.01 8.62
N ILE A 34 16.70 -3.95 8.18
CA ILE A 34 15.34 -4.15 8.70
C ILE A 34 15.43 -5.06 9.93
N VAL A 35 15.01 -4.53 11.08
CA VAL A 35 15.01 -5.19 12.38
C VAL A 35 13.68 -4.92 13.08
N ALA A 36 13.32 -5.73 14.08
CA ALA A 36 12.04 -5.61 14.80
C ALA A 36 11.70 -4.19 15.29
N LYS A 37 12.71 -3.35 15.57
CA LYS A 37 12.54 -1.95 15.99
C LYS A 37 12.02 -1.03 14.87
N ASN A 38 12.51 -1.19 13.64
CA ASN A 38 12.17 -0.31 12.51
C ASN A 38 11.26 -0.97 11.48
N SER A 39 10.98 -2.26 11.60
CA SER A 39 10.16 -3.04 10.69
C SER A 39 8.67 -2.74 10.89
N PHE A 40 7.91 -2.72 9.79
CA PHE A 40 6.46 -2.55 9.78
C PHE A 40 5.75 -3.62 10.63
N SER A 41 5.84 -4.89 10.22
CA SER A 41 5.56 -6.07 11.05
C SER A 41 6.75 -6.44 11.94
N THR A 42 6.49 -6.87 13.18
CA THR A 42 7.51 -7.41 14.11
C THR A 42 7.71 -8.92 13.94
N LEU A 43 6.99 -9.56 13.01
CA LEU A 43 7.09 -10.99 12.74
C LEU A 43 8.15 -11.26 11.68
N PHE A 44 8.98 -12.27 11.93
CA PHE A 44 10.04 -12.74 11.04
C PHE A 44 10.02 -14.26 10.98
N PHE A 45 10.52 -14.82 9.88
CA PHE A 45 10.68 -16.25 9.71
C PHE A 45 12.09 -16.60 9.20
N ASP A 46 12.48 -17.86 9.30
CA ASP A 46 13.78 -18.33 8.86
C ASP A 46 13.82 -18.51 7.33
N SER A 47 14.90 -18.08 6.68
CA SER A 47 15.06 -18.19 5.23
C SER A 47 14.87 -19.61 4.69
N THR A 48 15.21 -20.63 5.48
CA THR A 48 15.02 -22.06 5.12
C THR A 48 13.55 -22.44 4.99
N GLN A 49 12.65 -21.74 5.68
CA GLN A 49 11.22 -21.98 5.58
C GLN A 49 10.66 -21.53 4.23
N LEU A 50 11.21 -20.44 3.66
CA LEU A 50 10.87 -20.03 2.29
C LEU A 50 11.33 -21.08 1.28
N GLU A 51 12.57 -21.57 1.41
CA GLU A 51 13.07 -22.63 0.51
C GLU A 51 12.24 -23.91 0.63
N THR A 52 11.87 -24.31 1.85
CA THR A 52 11.00 -25.47 2.09
C THR A 52 9.66 -25.30 1.38
N PHE A 53 9.02 -24.13 1.50
CA PHE A 53 7.78 -23.82 0.79
C PHE A 53 7.96 -23.90 -0.74
N MET A 54 9.01 -23.28 -1.28
CA MET A 54 9.25 -23.27 -2.73
C MET A 54 9.55 -24.67 -3.29
N THR A 55 10.16 -25.56 -2.51
CA THR A 55 10.35 -26.97 -2.93
C THR A 55 9.06 -27.79 -2.91
N GLY A 56 8.08 -27.42 -2.08
CA GLY A 56 6.79 -28.08 -2.00
C GLY A 56 5.80 -27.63 -3.07
N GLU A 57 6.02 -26.47 -3.67
CA GLU A 57 5.16 -25.85 -4.68
C GLU A 57 5.74 -25.97 -6.09
N THR A 58 4.86 -26.03 -7.09
CA THR A 58 5.26 -26.03 -8.51
C THR A 58 5.35 -24.60 -9.06
N LEU A 59 6.40 -23.89 -8.64
CA LEU A 59 6.66 -22.51 -9.06
C LEU A 59 7.58 -22.47 -10.27
N SER A 60 7.40 -21.47 -11.15
CA SER A 60 8.40 -21.19 -12.19
C SER A 60 9.66 -20.55 -11.60
N ASP A 61 10.79 -20.68 -12.27
CA ASP A 61 12.06 -20.08 -11.83
C ASP A 61 11.92 -18.56 -11.65
N SER A 62 11.29 -17.87 -12.61
CA SER A 62 11.05 -16.42 -12.52
C SER A 62 10.20 -16.03 -11.31
N LEU A 63 9.16 -16.81 -10.99
CA LEU A 63 8.32 -16.54 -9.82
C LEU A 63 9.10 -16.77 -8.51
N THR A 64 9.88 -17.85 -8.47
CA THR A 64 10.76 -18.21 -7.35
C THR A 64 11.76 -17.11 -7.04
N GLU A 65 12.46 -16.61 -8.07
CA GLU A 65 13.43 -15.52 -7.93
C GLU A 65 12.79 -14.22 -7.42
N ARG A 66 11.59 -13.88 -7.89
CA ARG A 66 10.84 -12.70 -7.44
C ARG A 66 10.44 -12.81 -5.96
N ILE A 67 9.97 -13.98 -5.53
CA ILE A 67 9.61 -14.22 -4.12
C ILE A 67 10.87 -14.18 -3.24
N ARG A 68 11.99 -14.78 -3.66
CA ARG A 68 13.28 -14.66 -2.95
C ARG A 68 13.70 -13.21 -2.81
N SER A 69 13.68 -12.47 -3.91
CA SER A 69 14.03 -11.05 -3.90
C SER A 69 13.12 -10.24 -2.99
N PHE A 70 11.83 -10.56 -2.96
CA PHE A 70 10.84 -9.92 -2.11
C PHE A 70 11.17 -10.09 -0.62
N TYR A 71 11.46 -11.31 -0.16
CA TYR A 71 11.79 -11.55 1.25
C TYR A 71 13.21 -11.17 1.63
N ASN A 72 14.18 -11.25 0.72
CA ASN A 72 15.51 -10.70 0.91
C ASN A 72 15.44 -9.19 1.23
N SER A 73 14.70 -8.43 0.42
CA SER A 73 14.54 -6.98 0.59
C SER A 73 13.81 -6.55 1.86
N ARG A 74 13.27 -7.52 2.62
CA ARG A 74 12.53 -7.34 3.88
C ARG A 74 13.16 -8.09 5.06
N ASN A 75 14.33 -8.68 4.88
CA ASN A 75 14.97 -9.49 5.91
C ASN A 75 14.11 -10.66 6.43
N PHE A 76 13.29 -11.28 5.58
CA PHE A 76 12.33 -12.33 5.96
C PHE A 76 11.29 -11.89 7.00
N GLN A 77 10.98 -10.60 7.00
CA GLN A 77 9.83 -10.03 7.71
C GLN A 77 8.53 -10.42 6.99
N TYR A 78 7.47 -10.66 7.77
CA TYR A 78 6.13 -10.85 7.23
C TYR A 78 5.63 -9.57 6.54
N ALA A 79 5.01 -9.75 5.37
CA ALA A 79 4.36 -8.74 4.55
C ALA A 79 2.84 -8.67 4.81
N TRP A 80 2.21 -9.80 5.16
CA TRP A 80 0.76 -9.92 5.21
C TRP A 80 0.21 -10.08 6.62
N PHE A 81 1.07 -10.31 7.61
CA PHE A 81 0.71 -10.40 9.02
C PHE A 81 1.55 -9.49 9.90
N ASP A 82 0.93 -9.02 10.98
CA ASP A 82 1.60 -8.34 12.09
C ASP A 82 1.21 -8.94 13.45
N SER A 83 1.61 -8.27 14.53
CA SER A 83 1.28 -8.70 15.90
C SER A 83 -0.22 -8.74 16.19
N THR A 84 -1.02 -7.97 15.46
CA THR A 84 -2.47 -7.85 15.65
C THR A 84 -3.25 -8.89 14.86
N GLY A 85 -2.76 -9.29 13.68
CA GLY A 85 -3.43 -10.26 12.82
C GLY A 85 -3.02 -10.14 11.35
N LEU A 86 -3.99 -10.39 10.47
CA LEU A 86 -3.86 -10.18 9.04
C LEU A 86 -3.84 -8.66 8.77
N ALA A 87 -2.87 -8.18 7.98
CA ALA A 87 -2.69 -6.76 7.72
C ALA A 87 -3.65 -6.26 6.62
N GLU A 88 -4.00 -4.97 6.64
CA GLU A 88 -4.88 -4.31 5.67
C GLU A 88 -4.51 -4.56 4.20
N GLN A 89 -3.21 -4.66 3.93
CA GLN A 89 -2.68 -4.92 2.60
C GLN A 89 -3.14 -6.29 2.08
N ALA A 90 -3.22 -7.30 2.95
CA ALA A 90 -3.71 -8.63 2.59
C ALA A 90 -5.22 -8.60 2.28
N HIS A 91 -6.01 -7.88 3.09
CA HIS A 91 -7.44 -7.67 2.82
C HIS A 91 -7.65 -7.00 1.45
N SER A 92 -6.89 -5.93 1.19
CA SER A 92 -6.96 -5.19 -0.07
C SER A 92 -6.56 -6.07 -1.26
N PHE A 93 -5.49 -6.84 -1.12
CA PHE A 93 -5.04 -7.77 -2.15
C PHE A 93 -6.07 -8.86 -2.46
N LEU A 94 -6.60 -9.56 -1.45
CA LEU A 94 -7.58 -10.64 -1.64
C LEU A 94 -8.84 -10.13 -2.36
N ASN A 95 -9.31 -8.93 -2.00
CA ASN A 95 -10.44 -8.29 -2.69
C ASN A 95 -10.11 -7.96 -4.15
N MET A 96 -8.94 -7.35 -4.40
CA MET A 96 -8.49 -6.99 -5.75
C MET A 96 -8.33 -8.23 -6.63
N GLN A 97 -7.74 -9.31 -6.10
CA GLN A 97 -7.59 -10.58 -6.77
C GLN A 97 -8.96 -11.20 -7.11
N SER A 98 -9.88 -11.26 -6.13
CA SER A 98 -11.22 -11.80 -6.33
C SER A 98 -12.00 -11.06 -7.42
N GLN A 99 -11.94 -9.72 -7.41
CA GLN A 99 -12.55 -8.89 -8.46
C GLN A 99 -11.94 -9.17 -9.84
N PHE A 100 -10.61 -9.29 -9.92
CA PHE A 100 -9.94 -9.61 -11.17
C PHE A 100 -10.29 -11.00 -11.68
N ILE A 101 -10.33 -12.03 -10.82
CA ILE A 101 -10.77 -13.39 -11.19
C ILE A 101 -12.17 -13.35 -11.81
N SER A 102 -13.09 -12.62 -11.18
CA SER A 102 -14.47 -12.47 -11.65
C SER A 102 -14.55 -11.76 -13.01
N TYR A 103 -13.87 -10.63 -13.16
CA TYR A 103 -13.90 -9.83 -14.39
C TYR A 103 -13.13 -10.48 -15.56
N ALA A 104 -11.90 -10.95 -15.32
CA ALA A 104 -11.05 -11.57 -16.33
C ALA A 104 -11.46 -13.01 -16.67
N ARG A 105 -12.34 -13.61 -15.85
CA ARG A 105 -12.77 -15.02 -15.94
C ARG A 105 -11.60 -16.01 -15.95
N ASP A 106 -10.55 -15.66 -15.22
CA ASP A 106 -9.32 -16.45 -15.14
C ASP A 106 -9.24 -17.18 -13.79
N SER A 107 -9.62 -18.44 -13.79
CA SER A 107 -9.59 -19.28 -12.58
C SER A 107 -8.19 -19.72 -12.17
N SER A 108 -7.15 -19.49 -12.99
CA SER A 108 -5.78 -19.91 -12.64
C SER A 108 -5.17 -19.10 -11.49
N LEU A 109 -5.80 -17.99 -11.11
CA LEU A 109 -5.46 -17.20 -9.92
C LEU A 109 -6.27 -17.61 -8.69
N TYR A 110 -7.24 -18.51 -8.82
CA TYR A 110 -8.01 -18.98 -7.68
C TYR A 110 -7.20 -19.98 -6.86
N ASN A 111 -7.21 -19.79 -5.54
CA ASN A 111 -6.72 -20.74 -4.57
C ASN A 111 -7.83 -21.04 -3.56
N PRO A 112 -8.21 -22.30 -3.32
CA PRO A 112 -9.30 -22.62 -2.40
C PRO A 112 -8.99 -22.20 -0.95
N VAL A 113 -7.72 -22.26 -0.52
CA VAL A 113 -7.32 -21.84 0.83
C VAL A 113 -7.43 -20.31 0.99
N LEU A 114 -7.01 -19.54 -0.02
CA LEU A 114 -7.20 -18.08 0.01
C LEU A 114 -8.66 -17.66 -0.17
N GLY A 115 -9.45 -18.42 -0.94
CA GLY A 115 -10.89 -18.23 -1.06
C GLY A 115 -11.59 -18.40 0.28
N GLN A 116 -11.30 -19.49 0.99
CA GLN A 116 -11.81 -19.72 2.35
C GLN A 116 -11.39 -18.63 3.34
N LEU A 117 -10.14 -18.13 3.22
CA LEU A 117 -9.69 -16.99 4.01
C LEU A 117 -10.53 -15.74 3.73
N LEU A 118 -10.75 -15.41 2.46
CA LEU A 118 -11.57 -14.26 2.06
C LEU A 118 -13.02 -14.40 2.53
N ASP A 119 -13.62 -15.59 2.42
CA ASP A 119 -14.98 -15.86 2.91
C ASP A 119 -15.07 -15.70 4.44
N SER A 120 -14.04 -16.17 5.16
CA SER A 120 -13.96 -16.06 6.63
C SER A 120 -13.83 -14.61 7.09
N ILE A 121 -13.13 -13.78 6.32
CA ILE A 121 -13.04 -12.33 6.55
C ILE A 121 -14.37 -11.66 6.24
N SER A 122 -14.96 -11.95 5.08
CA SER A 122 -16.14 -11.26 4.54
C SER A 122 -17.44 -11.60 5.26
N SER A 123 -17.50 -12.75 5.93
CA SER A 123 -18.66 -13.17 6.74
C SER A 123 -18.79 -12.42 8.07
N ARG A 124 -17.86 -11.54 8.42
CA ARG A 124 -17.86 -10.78 9.68
C ARG A 124 -18.27 -9.32 9.50
N PRO A 125 -19.00 -8.73 10.47
CA PRO A 125 -19.29 -7.30 10.48
C PRO A 125 -18.03 -6.43 10.60
N ASP A 126 -17.08 -6.90 11.42
CA ASP A 126 -15.74 -6.33 11.52
C ASP A 126 -14.76 -7.28 10.84
N THR A 127 -14.41 -6.95 9.58
CA THR A 127 -13.56 -7.78 8.74
C THR A 127 -12.13 -7.89 9.28
N LEU A 128 -11.68 -6.88 10.03
CA LEU A 128 -10.33 -6.81 10.62
C LEU A 128 -10.22 -7.61 11.91
N ALA A 129 -11.35 -7.98 12.51
CA ALA A 129 -11.38 -8.84 13.70
C ALA A 129 -11.07 -10.32 13.39
N TYR A 130 -11.01 -10.73 12.13
CA TYR A 130 -10.63 -12.10 11.77
C TYR A 130 -9.14 -12.35 12.06
N LYS A 131 -8.85 -13.45 12.77
CA LYS A 131 -7.47 -13.85 13.11
C LYS A 131 -7.18 -15.26 12.63
N VAL A 132 -6.21 -15.37 11.74
CA VAL A 132 -5.57 -16.63 11.40
C VAL A 132 -4.82 -17.14 12.63
N ALA A 133 -4.97 -18.43 12.94
CA ALA A 133 -4.26 -19.08 14.02
C ALA A 133 -2.74 -18.92 13.85
N THR A 134 -2.02 -18.65 14.94
CA THR A 134 -0.58 -18.34 14.87
C THR A 134 0.23 -19.44 14.15
N GLY A 135 -0.13 -20.70 14.33
CA GLY A 135 0.52 -21.84 13.67
C GLY A 135 0.38 -21.87 12.15
N ASP A 136 -0.68 -21.25 11.60
CA ASP A 136 -0.94 -21.23 10.16
C ASP A 136 -0.41 -19.98 9.46
N ARG A 137 0.01 -18.95 10.21
CA ARG A 137 0.38 -17.64 9.64
C ARG A 137 1.46 -17.74 8.57
N LEU A 138 2.50 -18.55 8.79
CA LEU A 138 3.58 -18.72 7.81
C LEU A 138 3.06 -19.32 6.50
N LYS A 139 2.17 -20.30 6.58
CA LYS A 139 1.56 -20.90 5.38
C LYS A 139 0.80 -19.84 4.59
N TYR A 140 -0.05 -19.06 5.26
CA TYR A 140 -0.81 -18.00 4.60
C TYR A 140 0.09 -16.86 4.10
N GLU A 141 1.14 -16.50 4.83
CA GLU A 141 2.12 -15.48 4.43
C GLU A 141 2.77 -15.82 3.08
N LEU A 142 3.25 -17.05 2.95
CA LEU A 142 3.91 -17.51 1.74
C LEU A 142 2.90 -17.71 0.58
N LEU A 143 1.71 -18.25 0.87
CA LEU A 143 0.66 -18.45 -0.13
C LEU A 143 0.11 -17.12 -0.68
N LEU A 144 -0.12 -16.14 0.19
CA LEU A 144 -0.52 -14.79 -0.23
C LEU A 144 0.56 -14.16 -1.13
N THR A 145 1.84 -14.37 -0.81
CA THR A 145 2.95 -13.83 -1.59
C THR A 145 3.04 -14.47 -2.98
N GLU A 146 2.91 -15.80 -3.06
CA GLU A 146 2.89 -16.50 -4.33
C GLU A 146 1.77 -15.97 -5.23
N TYR A 147 0.54 -15.93 -4.69
CA TYR A 147 -0.62 -15.52 -5.45
C TYR A 147 -0.64 -14.03 -5.76
N PHE A 148 0.00 -13.20 -4.93
CA PHE A 148 0.25 -11.80 -5.22
C PHE A 148 1.09 -11.65 -6.49
N PHE A 149 2.22 -12.36 -6.60
CA PHE A 149 3.06 -12.28 -7.78
C PHE A 149 2.42 -12.93 -9.01
N ARG A 150 1.67 -14.04 -8.87
CA ARG A 150 0.87 -14.60 -9.97
C ARG A 150 -0.16 -13.60 -10.48
N TYR A 151 -0.89 -12.94 -9.57
CA TYR A 151 -1.84 -11.89 -9.90
C TYR A 151 -1.15 -10.73 -10.63
N ALA A 152 -0.07 -10.21 -10.05
CA ALA A 152 0.68 -9.08 -10.60
C ALA A 152 1.15 -9.36 -12.04
N LEU A 153 1.75 -10.52 -12.29
CA LEU A 153 2.23 -10.90 -13.62
C LEU A 153 1.12 -10.99 -14.66
N LYS A 154 -0.12 -11.31 -14.25
CA LYS A 154 -1.27 -11.39 -15.17
C LYS A 154 -1.99 -10.05 -15.34
N ALA A 155 -2.27 -9.37 -14.23
CA ALA A 155 -3.04 -8.12 -14.24
C ALA A 155 -2.28 -6.98 -14.92
N TYR A 156 -0.94 -7.02 -14.88
CA TYR A 156 -0.06 -5.99 -15.45
C TYR A 156 0.79 -6.53 -16.61
N GLN A 157 0.44 -7.70 -17.17
CA GLN A 157 1.15 -8.24 -18.32
C GLN A 157 1.09 -7.27 -19.50
N GLY A 158 2.25 -6.91 -20.05
CA GLY A 158 2.36 -6.02 -21.22
C GLY A 158 2.48 -4.53 -20.89
N ASP A 159 2.41 -4.13 -19.61
CA ASP A 159 2.82 -2.79 -19.20
C ASP A 159 4.34 -2.76 -18.97
N ASN A 160 5.09 -2.37 -20.01
CA ASN A 160 6.56 -2.30 -19.96
C ASN A 160 7.11 -1.31 -18.92
N LYS A 161 6.25 -0.56 -18.22
CA LYS A 161 6.63 0.40 -17.17
C LYS A 161 6.41 -0.12 -15.76
N LEU A 162 5.65 -1.19 -15.56
CA LEU A 162 5.28 -1.73 -14.25
C LEU A 162 5.81 -3.15 -14.12
N ASP A 163 6.94 -3.31 -13.43
CA ASP A 163 7.40 -4.63 -13.03
C ASP A 163 6.56 -5.10 -11.82
N ALA A 164 6.21 -6.39 -11.77
CA ALA A 164 5.61 -7.01 -10.59
C ALA A 164 6.42 -6.75 -9.29
N GLN A 165 7.72 -6.51 -9.41
CA GLN A 165 8.57 -6.09 -8.29
C GLN A 165 8.27 -4.66 -7.79
N ASP A 166 7.90 -3.74 -8.69
CA ASP A 166 7.47 -2.38 -8.34
C ASP A 166 6.16 -2.42 -7.53
N LEU A 167 5.30 -3.40 -7.78
CA LEU A 167 4.08 -3.58 -7.00
C LEU A 167 4.36 -4.03 -5.57
N GLY A 168 5.40 -4.85 -5.38
CA GLY A 168 5.91 -5.19 -4.05
C GLY A 168 6.36 -3.96 -3.26
N TRP A 169 6.78 -2.88 -3.93
CA TRP A 169 7.17 -1.64 -3.26
C TRP A 169 6.05 -1.03 -2.40
N PHE A 170 4.79 -1.20 -2.80
CA PHE A 170 3.64 -0.65 -2.09
C PHE A 170 3.31 -1.41 -0.79
N ILE A 171 3.99 -2.52 -0.51
CA ILE A 171 3.87 -3.26 0.74
C ILE A 171 4.91 -2.72 1.73
N PRO A 172 4.49 -2.02 2.81
CA PRO A 172 5.41 -1.34 3.73
C PRO A 172 6.40 -2.28 4.39
N ARG A 173 7.68 -1.86 4.44
CA ARG A 173 8.78 -2.64 5.02
C ARG A 173 9.23 -2.08 6.37
N LYS A 174 9.39 -0.75 6.43
CA LYS A 174 9.78 -0.02 7.62
C LYS A 174 8.61 0.79 8.15
N LYS A 175 8.56 0.97 9.47
CA LYS A 175 7.64 1.93 10.10
C LYS A 175 7.96 3.33 9.59
N VAL A 176 6.94 4.03 9.13
CA VAL A 176 7.03 5.45 8.82
C VAL A 176 6.93 6.20 10.14
N ASN A 177 7.90 7.08 10.43
CA ASN A 177 7.74 8.08 11.48
C ASN A 177 6.90 9.22 10.89
N PRO A 178 5.63 9.38 11.28
CA PRO A 178 4.73 10.34 10.62
C PRO A 178 5.23 11.77 10.78
N THR A 179 5.73 12.13 11.97
CA THR A 179 6.28 13.47 12.25
C THR A 179 7.52 13.74 11.41
N ALA A 180 8.46 12.80 11.35
CA ALA A 180 9.67 12.96 10.53
C ALA A 180 9.35 13.02 9.03
N LEU A 181 8.36 12.25 8.57
CA LEU A 181 7.87 12.31 7.20
C LEU A 181 7.26 13.68 6.88
N LEU A 182 6.38 14.17 7.74
CA LEU A 182 5.74 15.48 7.59
C LEU A 182 6.76 16.62 7.64
N ASP A 183 7.72 16.55 8.57
CA ASP A 183 8.83 17.52 8.66
C ASP A 183 9.68 17.51 7.37
N SER A 184 9.96 16.32 6.82
CA SER A 184 10.64 16.19 5.53
C SER A 184 9.83 16.82 4.39
N MET A 185 8.51 16.59 4.34
CA MET A 185 7.64 17.14 3.30
C MET A 185 7.51 18.67 3.34
N ILE A 186 7.62 19.30 4.52
CA ILE A 186 7.69 20.77 4.65
C ILE A 186 9.04 21.30 4.16
N GLY A 187 10.14 20.61 4.48
CA GLY A 187 11.50 21.03 4.14
C GLY A 187 11.90 20.81 2.68
N SER A 188 11.36 19.76 2.03
CA SER A 188 11.68 19.42 0.64
C SER A 188 10.67 19.99 -0.34
N LYS A 189 11.10 20.88 -1.25
CA LYS A 189 10.29 21.35 -2.39
C LYS A 189 10.19 20.35 -3.55
N GLY A 190 10.80 19.17 -3.43
CA GLY A 190 10.84 18.15 -4.47
C GLY A 190 9.86 17.01 -4.20
N ALA A 191 9.27 16.47 -5.27
CA ALA A 191 8.46 15.26 -5.23
C ALA A 191 9.31 14.10 -4.70
N ASN A 192 8.86 13.41 -3.66
CA ASN A 192 9.45 12.14 -3.30
C ASN A 192 9.19 11.16 -4.47
N ALA A 193 10.14 10.29 -4.78
CA ALA A 193 10.05 9.30 -5.86
C ALA A 193 8.86 8.32 -5.74
N TYR A 194 8.06 8.41 -4.67
CA TYR A 194 6.95 7.54 -4.34
C TYR A 194 5.60 8.27 -4.22
N GLU A 195 5.50 9.52 -4.68
CA GLU A 195 4.24 10.27 -4.61
C GLU A 195 3.24 9.79 -5.67
N PRO A 196 2.02 9.37 -5.27
CA PRO A 196 0.95 9.10 -6.21
C PRO A 196 0.68 10.30 -7.12
N VAL A 197 0.60 10.05 -8.44
CA VAL A 197 0.31 11.08 -9.44
C VAL A 197 -1.16 11.57 -9.41
N SER A 198 -1.98 11.04 -8.51
CA SER A 198 -3.38 11.42 -8.35
C SER A 198 -3.54 12.89 -7.96
N ARG A 199 -4.45 13.61 -8.63
CA ARG A 199 -4.82 14.98 -8.26
C ARG A 199 -5.36 15.04 -6.83
N GLN A 200 -6.20 14.09 -6.45
CA GLN A 200 -6.81 14.03 -5.12
C GLN A 200 -5.75 13.84 -4.04
N TYR A 201 -4.75 13.00 -4.29
CA TYR A 201 -3.60 12.85 -3.38
C TYR A 201 -2.91 14.20 -3.12
N ASN A 202 -2.62 14.95 -4.19
CA ASN A 202 -1.96 16.26 -4.07
C ASN A 202 -2.81 17.29 -3.30
N LEU A 203 -4.14 17.29 -3.51
CA LEU A 203 -5.05 18.17 -2.78
C LEU A 203 -5.09 17.82 -1.28
N LEU A 204 -5.19 16.53 -0.95
CA LEU A 204 -5.17 16.06 0.44
C LEU A 204 -3.84 16.37 1.12
N LYS A 205 -2.73 16.17 0.41
CA LYS A 205 -1.38 16.50 0.90
C LYS A 205 -1.25 18.00 1.20
N ALA A 206 -1.76 18.86 0.32
CA ALA A 206 -1.72 20.31 0.52
C ALA A 206 -2.47 20.73 1.80
N GLU A 207 -3.68 20.20 2.02
CA GLU A 207 -4.41 20.44 3.26
C GLU A 207 -3.68 19.85 4.47
N LEU A 208 -3.19 18.62 4.41
CA LEU A 208 -2.44 18.01 5.52
C LEU A 208 -1.26 18.87 5.97
N LEU A 209 -0.47 19.39 5.03
CA LEU A 209 0.66 20.28 5.33
C LEU A 209 0.21 21.62 5.94
N LYS A 210 -0.93 22.17 5.49
CA LYS A 210 -1.54 23.36 6.09
C LYS A 210 -1.91 23.11 7.56
N TYR A 211 -2.61 22.03 7.87
CA TYR A 211 -3.00 21.68 9.25
C TYR A 211 -1.77 21.42 10.14
N TYR A 212 -0.78 20.68 9.62
CA TYR A 212 0.48 20.45 10.34
C TYR A 212 1.23 21.75 10.64
N SER A 213 1.19 22.73 9.73
CA SER A 213 1.76 24.06 9.98
C SER A 213 1.04 24.81 11.12
N PHE A 214 -0.28 24.63 11.27
CA PHE A 214 -1.04 25.23 12.36
C PHE A 214 -0.67 24.62 13.71
N GLU A 215 -0.51 23.29 13.76
CA GLU A 215 -0.03 22.59 14.95
C GLU A 215 1.35 23.08 15.39
N LYS A 216 2.32 23.15 14.47
CA LYS A 216 3.68 23.64 14.75
C LYS A 216 3.70 25.08 15.28
N GLN A 217 2.72 25.90 14.88
CA GLN A 217 2.55 27.28 15.35
C GLN A 217 1.79 27.38 16.68
N GLY A 218 1.36 26.26 17.28
CA GLY A 218 0.53 26.25 18.49
C GLY A 218 -0.90 26.75 18.26
N LYS A 219 -1.35 26.85 17.00
CA LYS A 219 -2.69 27.34 16.62
C LYS A 219 -3.74 26.24 16.55
N TRP A 220 -3.34 24.99 16.77
CA TRP A 220 -4.17 23.80 16.61
C TRP A 220 -4.31 23.00 17.91
N ASP A 221 -4.79 23.64 18.97
CA ASP A 221 -5.04 23.00 20.27
C ASP A 221 -6.54 22.77 20.53
N SER A 222 -6.87 22.02 21.58
CA SER A 222 -8.24 21.83 22.08
C SER A 222 -8.91 23.16 22.44
N ILE A 223 -10.23 23.25 22.19
CA ILE A 223 -11.03 24.41 22.56
C ILE A 223 -11.65 24.15 23.94
N SER A 224 -11.32 24.98 24.91
CA SER A 224 -11.90 24.88 26.26
C SER A 224 -13.34 25.38 26.25
N ILE A 225 -14.29 24.46 26.39
CA ILE A 225 -15.72 24.76 26.49
C ILE A 225 -16.18 24.70 27.95
N ASP A 226 -17.02 25.64 28.38
CA ASP A 226 -17.62 25.67 29.72
C ASP A 226 -18.99 24.97 29.76
N LYS A 227 -19.57 24.70 28.58
CA LYS A 227 -20.88 24.05 28.44
C LYS A 227 -21.05 23.42 27.05
N PRO A 228 -22.04 22.52 26.87
CA PRO A 228 -22.17 21.75 25.62
C PRO A 228 -22.65 22.55 24.41
N ALA A 229 -23.32 23.70 24.61
CA ALA A 229 -23.83 24.51 23.50
C ALA A 229 -23.96 25.98 23.88
N TYR A 230 -23.66 26.85 22.91
CA TYR A 230 -23.85 28.31 22.99
C TYR A 230 -25.04 28.73 22.13
N LYS A 231 -25.78 29.74 22.57
CA LYS A 231 -26.91 30.30 21.79
C LYS A 231 -26.50 31.58 21.06
N LEU A 232 -27.24 31.95 20.02
CA LEU A 232 -27.07 33.23 19.33
C LEU A 232 -27.23 34.40 20.33
N GLY A 233 -26.35 35.39 20.23
CA GLY A 233 -26.26 36.55 21.12
C GLY A 233 -25.49 36.31 22.41
N GLU A 234 -25.08 35.07 22.69
CA GLU A 234 -24.43 34.72 23.94
C GLU A 234 -22.94 35.10 23.95
N LYS A 235 -22.37 35.29 25.15
CA LYS A 235 -20.96 35.63 25.36
C LYS A 235 -20.22 34.55 26.12
N ALA A 236 -19.08 34.11 25.59
CA ALA A 236 -18.22 33.11 26.22
C ALA A 236 -16.77 33.21 25.72
N ALA A 237 -15.80 32.84 26.56
CA ALA A 237 -14.39 32.83 26.17
C ALA A 237 -14.12 31.82 25.04
N ALA A 238 -14.82 30.68 25.05
CA ALA A 238 -14.72 29.64 24.03
C ALA A 238 -15.09 30.15 22.62
N ILE A 239 -16.03 31.10 22.52
CA ILE A 239 -16.46 31.66 21.23
C ILE A 239 -15.31 32.31 20.47
N ARG A 240 -14.39 32.99 21.17
CA ARG A 240 -13.20 33.57 20.56
C ARG A 240 -12.30 32.49 19.96
N GLN A 241 -12.13 31.36 20.65
CA GLN A 241 -11.31 30.24 20.18
C GLN A 241 -11.96 29.55 18.97
N VAL A 242 -13.30 29.39 18.98
CA VAL A 242 -14.06 28.87 17.84
C VAL A 242 -13.93 29.79 16.62
N LYS A 243 -14.08 31.12 16.80
CA LYS A 243 -13.88 32.10 15.71
C LYS A 243 -12.48 32.01 15.12
N ALA A 244 -11.45 31.93 15.97
CA ALA A 244 -10.07 31.75 15.52
C ALA A 244 -9.87 30.46 14.73
N ARG A 245 -10.46 29.34 15.17
CA ARG A 245 -10.41 28.06 14.45
C ARG A 245 -11.07 28.15 13.08
N LEU A 246 -12.29 28.69 13.01
CA LEU A 246 -13.03 28.83 11.75
C LEU A 246 -12.36 29.80 10.79
N ALA A 247 -11.67 30.82 11.29
CA ALA A 247 -10.87 31.71 10.44
C ALA A 247 -9.63 30.99 9.87
N LEU A 248 -8.98 30.11 10.64
CA LEU A 248 -7.84 29.32 10.17
C LEU A 248 -8.24 28.28 9.12
N THR A 249 -9.41 27.66 9.26
CA THR A 249 -9.92 26.69 8.30
C THR A 249 -10.55 27.35 7.07
N GLY A 250 -10.91 28.63 7.16
CA GLY A 250 -11.50 29.41 6.06
C GLY A 250 -13.03 29.48 6.08
N ASP A 251 -13.66 28.88 7.10
CA ASP A 251 -15.12 28.92 7.32
C ASP A 251 -15.61 30.30 7.81
N LEU A 252 -14.73 31.08 8.42
CA LEU A 252 -14.97 32.47 8.80
C LEU A 252 -14.07 33.39 7.97
N ALA A 253 -14.66 34.11 7.02
CA ALA A 253 -13.91 34.93 6.06
C ALA A 253 -13.15 36.11 6.69
N ILE A 254 -13.69 36.71 7.74
CA ILE A 254 -13.09 37.85 8.44
C ILE A 254 -12.77 37.44 9.87
N PRO A 255 -11.49 37.43 10.28
CA PRO A 255 -11.11 37.12 11.65
C PRO A 255 -11.81 38.07 12.64
N ASP A 256 -12.39 37.50 13.68
CA ASP A 256 -13.10 38.23 14.72
C ASP A 256 -12.65 37.74 16.10
N THR A 257 -12.24 38.69 16.95
CA THR A 257 -11.68 38.43 18.29
C THR A 257 -12.69 38.64 19.42
N THR A 258 -13.92 39.00 19.09
CA THR A 258 -15.01 39.16 20.06
C THR A 258 -15.42 37.82 20.67
N THR A 259 -16.10 37.89 21.81
CA THR A 259 -16.58 36.71 22.54
C THR A 259 -18.06 36.46 22.33
N VAL A 260 -18.70 37.13 21.35
CA VAL A 260 -20.15 37.08 21.10
C VAL A 260 -20.46 36.09 20.00
N PHE A 261 -21.48 35.25 20.22
CA PHE A 261 -22.01 34.37 19.18
C PHE A 261 -23.00 35.16 18.30
N ASP A 262 -22.48 35.83 17.28
CA ASP A 262 -23.28 36.60 16.32
C ASP A 262 -23.78 35.76 15.13
N SER A 263 -24.55 36.40 14.26
CA SER A 263 -25.11 35.78 13.05
C SER A 263 -24.04 35.37 12.03
N THR A 264 -22.89 36.05 12.03
CA THR A 264 -21.75 35.74 11.17
C THR A 264 -21.10 34.43 11.60
N LEU A 265 -20.81 34.28 12.89
CA LEU A 265 -20.33 33.02 13.46
C LEU A 265 -21.36 31.90 13.28
N PHE A 266 -22.65 32.19 13.41
CA PHE A 266 -23.69 31.19 13.20
C PHE A 266 -23.65 30.63 11.78
N SER A 267 -23.47 31.50 10.79
CA SER A 267 -23.34 31.12 9.39
C SER A 267 -22.05 30.31 9.14
N ALA A 268 -20.93 30.73 9.73
CA ALA A 268 -19.66 30.01 9.63
C ALA A 268 -19.71 28.60 10.26
N VAL A 269 -20.32 28.46 11.44
CA VAL A 269 -20.53 27.16 12.09
C VAL A 269 -21.41 26.25 11.22
N LYS A 270 -22.47 26.81 10.61
CA LYS A 270 -23.34 26.06 9.70
C LYS A 270 -22.63 25.61 8.42
N HIS A 271 -21.69 26.41 7.92
CA HIS A 271 -20.85 26.02 6.79
C HIS A 271 -19.93 24.85 7.18
N PHE A 272 -19.23 24.97 8.30
CA PHE A 272 -18.31 23.94 8.82
C PHE A 272 -18.97 22.59 9.11
N GLN A 273 -20.25 22.58 9.49
CA GLN A 273 -20.99 21.36 9.85
C GLN A 273 -21.47 20.51 8.67
N ARG A 274 -21.29 20.98 7.43
CA ARG A 274 -21.72 20.28 6.20
C ARG A 274 -20.57 19.46 5.62
#